data_AF-A0A935YPM1-F1
#
_entry.id   AF-A0A935YPM1-F1
#
_cell.length_a   1.000
_cell.length_b   1.000
_cell.length_c   1.000
_cell.angle_alpha   90.00
_cell.angle_beta   90.00
_cell.angle_gamma   90.00
#
_symmetry.space_group_name_H-M   'P 1'
#
loop_
_entity.id
_entity.type
_entity.pdbx_description
1 polymer ?
#
loop_
_entity_poly.entity_id
_entity_poly.type
_entity_poly.pdbx_seq_one_letter_code
_entity_poly.pdbx_strand_id
1 'polypeptide(L)'
;MIDARTIARAFDEVGSRVVFIQPRVFRWQTAPPPVRLDIDSDRKGEYYVIRADLSQDNDLVVLDRRPNRRHLVLMLTDRGLTGPAIPPARFLCGHDERHWFVASLPEEARVTTVTQAMEALKPELVRQAQERVGLRPDERNRRRNAGFVRQGEWFFVPDPGFDNARLPVHRREPLRRGRGKPHVVDELVRTGGEIVYFNSRFRDGLTERRLRELRARDPRAGQGPWQVGTRNPVVLVRGRVRHPDHRTVVLAGWHRVLPNTESAVVGQRALAFID
;
A
#
# COMPACT_ATOMS: atom_id res chain seq x y z
N MET A 1 -17.76 -8.44 18.55
CA MET A 1 -18.38 -9.26 17.51
C MET A 1 -18.66 -8.47 16.23
N ILE A 2 -18.31 -9.05 15.08
CA ILE A 2 -18.53 -8.49 13.74
C ILE A 2 -20.04 -8.44 13.41
N ASP A 3 -20.61 -7.24 13.28
CA ASP A 3 -21.97 -7.05 12.75
C ASP A 3 -21.95 -6.96 11.21
N ALA A 4 -22.08 -8.12 10.57
CA ALA A 4 -22.04 -8.23 9.11
C ALA A 4 -23.10 -7.39 8.39
N ARG A 5 -24.28 -7.16 9.01
CA ARG A 5 -25.34 -6.36 8.38
C ARG A 5 -25.00 -4.88 8.38
N THR A 6 -24.51 -4.37 9.52
CA THR A 6 -24.08 -2.96 9.62
C THR A 6 -22.90 -2.67 8.69
N ILE A 7 -21.93 -3.58 8.61
CA ILE A 7 -20.79 -3.43 7.70
C ILE A 7 -21.26 -3.49 6.24
N ALA A 8 -22.10 -4.45 5.87
CA ALA A 8 -22.61 -4.56 4.50
C ALA A 8 -23.35 -3.30 4.05
N ARG A 9 -24.18 -2.72 4.94
CA ARG A 9 -24.85 -1.44 4.68
C ARG A 9 -23.85 -0.30 4.46
N ALA A 10 -22.77 -0.23 5.24
CA ALA A 10 -21.77 0.82 5.07
C ALA A 10 -21.02 0.71 3.72
N PHE A 11 -20.73 -0.51 3.25
CA PHE A 11 -20.18 -0.73 1.92
C PHE A 11 -21.17 -0.34 0.81
N ASP A 12 -22.45 -0.70 0.97
CA ASP A 12 -23.50 -0.35 0.02
C ASP A 12 -23.66 1.18 -0.11
N GLU A 13 -23.64 1.91 1.01
CA GLU A 13 -23.70 3.37 1.02
C GLU A 13 -22.53 4.05 0.30
N VAL A 14 -21.33 3.46 0.28
CA VAL A 14 -20.21 3.97 -0.53
C VAL A 14 -20.24 3.47 -1.97
N GLY A 15 -21.23 2.66 -2.33
CA GLY A 15 -21.48 2.13 -3.67
C GLY A 15 -20.76 0.82 -3.98
N SER A 16 -20.37 0.05 -2.97
CA SER A 16 -19.69 -1.24 -3.12
C SER A 16 -20.46 -2.37 -2.46
N ARG A 17 -20.18 -3.61 -2.89
CA ARG A 17 -20.60 -4.82 -2.17
C ARG A 17 -19.47 -5.31 -1.26
N VAL A 18 -19.85 -6.08 -0.24
CA VAL A 18 -18.92 -6.85 0.59
C VAL A 18 -19.48 -8.26 0.82
N VAL A 19 -18.59 -9.25 0.81
CA VAL A 19 -18.91 -10.66 1.06
C VAL A 19 -18.07 -11.16 2.21
N PHE A 20 -18.72 -11.82 3.18
CA PHE A 20 -18.05 -12.48 4.29
C PHE A 20 -17.83 -13.95 3.96
N ILE A 21 -16.60 -14.43 4.11
CA ILE A 21 -16.24 -15.83 3.89
C ILE A 21 -15.68 -16.39 5.19
N GLN A 22 -16.31 -17.44 5.71
CA GLN A 22 -15.77 -18.17 6.84
C GLN A 22 -14.56 -18.99 6.35
N PRO A 23 -13.36 -18.75 6.90
CA PRO A 23 -12.18 -19.47 6.47
C PRO A 23 -12.28 -20.93 6.90
N ARG A 24 -11.79 -21.84 6.06
CA ARG A 24 -11.67 -23.26 6.43
C ARG A 24 -10.59 -23.40 7.51
N VAL A 25 -10.98 -23.81 8.70
CA VAL A 25 -10.04 -24.19 9.76
C VAL A 25 -9.65 -25.64 9.55
N PHE A 26 -8.37 -25.89 9.31
CA PHE A 26 -7.86 -27.26 9.22
C PHE A 26 -7.51 -27.79 10.60
N ARG A 27 -7.78 -29.08 10.87
CA ARG A 27 -7.53 -29.72 12.19
C ARG A 27 -6.07 -29.64 12.68
N TRP A 28 -5.12 -29.35 11.81
CA TRP A 28 -3.69 -29.20 12.14
C TRP A 28 -3.26 -27.75 12.40
N GLN A 29 -4.13 -26.76 12.21
CA GLN A 29 -3.84 -25.37 12.56
C GLN A 29 -4.05 -25.15 14.06
N THR A 30 -3.02 -24.66 14.73
CA THR A 30 -3.02 -24.36 16.17
C THR A 30 -3.74 -23.06 16.51
N ALA A 31 -4.01 -22.21 15.52
CA ALA A 31 -4.74 -20.95 15.67
C ALA A 31 -5.65 -20.69 14.46
N PRO A 32 -6.82 -20.05 14.65
CA PRO A 32 -7.67 -19.63 13.54
C PRO A 32 -6.91 -18.66 12.63
N PRO A 33 -7.17 -18.67 11.31
CA PRO A 33 -6.52 -17.75 10.40
C PRO A 33 -6.92 -16.30 10.70
N PRO A 34 -5.99 -15.33 10.56
CA PRO A 34 -6.27 -13.93 10.83
C PRO A 34 -7.34 -13.40 9.87
N VAL A 35 -8.08 -12.38 10.30
CA VAL A 35 -9.04 -11.68 9.44
C VAL A 35 -8.29 -11.07 8.26
N ARG A 36 -8.77 -11.32 7.04
CA ARG A 36 -8.22 -10.73 5.81
C ARG A 36 -9.27 -9.92 5.08
N LEU A 37 -8.88 -8.76 4.61
CA LEU A 37 -9.65 -7.90 3.74
C LEU A 37 -8.97 -7.85 2.37
N ASP A 38 -9.73 -8.11 1.32
CA ASP A 38 -9.24 -8.18 -0.05
C ASP A 38 -10.34 -7.71 -1.03
N ILE A 39 -10.01 -7.67 -2.32
CA ILE A 39 -10.95 -7.37 -3.40
C ILE A 39 -11.01 -8.56 -4.34
N ASP A 40 -12.22 -8.91 -4.73
CA ASP A 40 -12.50 -9.95 -5.70
C ASP A 40 -13.49 -9.41 -6.75
N SER A 41 -13.74 -10.16 -7.81
CA SER A 41 -14.59 -9.72 -8.91
C SER A 41 -15.51 -10.83 -9.41
N ASP A 42 -16.74 -10.46 -9.74
CA ASP A 42 -17.71 -11.34 -10.38
C ASP A 42 -18.35 -10.64 -11.59
N ARG A 43 -19.40 -11.24 -12.18
CA ARG A 43 -20.12 -10.66 -13.33
C ARG A 43 -20.79 -9.30 -13.02
N LYS A 44 -20.96 -8.94 -11.74
CA LYS A 44 -21.52 -7.66 -11.28
C LYS A 44 -20.43 -6.63 -10.93
N GLY A 45 -19.17 -6.96 -11.18
CA GLY A 45 -18.01 -6.10 -10.91
C GLY A 45 -17.27 -6.49 -9.63
N GLU A 46 -16.37 -5.61 -9.21
CA GLU A 46 -15.55 -5.78 -8.02
C GLU A 46 -16.37 -5.68 -6.72
N TYR A 47 -15.91 -6.39 -5.69
CA TYR A 47 -16.48 -6.37 -4.35
C TYR A 47 -15.40 -6.64 -3.29
N TYR A 48 -15.63 -6.16 -2.08
CA TYR A 48 -14.75 -6.47 -0.95
C TYR A 48 -15.02 -7.87 -0.43
N VAL A 49 -13.98 -8.57 -0.05
CA VAL A 49 -14.07 -9.88 0.61
C VAL A 49 -13.43 -9.79 1.98
N ILE A 50 -14.23 -10.07 3.01
CA ILE A 50 -13.77 -10.20 4.39
C ILE A 50 -13.72 -11.69 4.72
N ARG A 51 -12.52 -12.24 4.83
CA ARG A 51 -12.29 -13.61 5.30
C ARG A 51 -12.07 -13.54 6.80
N ALA A 52 -13.09 -13.87 7.57
CA ALA A 52 -13.08 -13.79 9.02
C ALA A 52 -13.82 -15.00 9.62
N ASP A 53 -13.28 -15.55 10.69
CA ASP A 53 -14.05 -16.46 11.54
C ASP A 53 -14.99 -15.62 12.42
N LEU A 54 -16.26 -15.59 12.04
CA LEU A 54 -17.30 -14.82 12.73
C LEU A 54 -17.62 -15.36 14.14
N SER A 55 -17.10 -16.55 14.48
CA SER A 55 -17.25 -17.13 15.82
C SER A 55 -16.24 -16.61 16.85
N GLN A 56 -15.17 -15.95 16.38
CA GLN A 56 -14.16 -15.31 17.24
C GLN A 56 -14.68 -13.97 17.78
N ASP A 57 -14.18 -13.55 18.95
CA ASP A 57 -14.45 -12.21 19.50
C ASP A 57 -13.62 -11.12 18.80
N ASN A 58 -13.75 -11.05 17.48
CA ASN A 58 -13.22 -9.96 16.68
C ASN A 58 -14.25 -8.83 16.61
N ASP A 59 -13.79 -7.59 16.71
CA ASP A 59 -14.59 -6.40 16.42
C ASP A 59 -14.15 -5.83 15.08
N LEU A 60 -15.09 -5.70 14.14
CA LEU A 60 -14.89 -4.95 12.91
C LEU A 60 -15.87 -3.79 12.89
N VAL A 61 -15.34 -2.57 12.92
CA VAL A 61 -16.12 -1.34 13.09
C VAL A 61 -15.83 -0.38 11.94
N VAL A 62 -16.89 0.25 11.42
CA VAL A 62 -16.78 1.35 10.46
C VAL A 62 -16.58 2.64 11.26
N LEU A 63 -15.42 3.29 11.11
CA LEU A 63 -15.09 4.51 11.85
C LEU A 63 -15.62 5.79 11.17
N ASP A 64 -15.52 5.85 9.84
CA ASP A 64 -16.01 6.96 9.02
C ASP A 64 -16.38 6.44 7.64
N ARG A 65 -17.32 7.11 6.98
CA ARG A 65 -17.76 6.80 5.62
C ARG A 65 -18.11 8.08 4.89
N ARG A 66 -17.71 8.14 3.63
CA ARG A 66 -17.92 9.29 2.74
C ARG A 66 -18.51 8.81 1.42
N PRO A 67 -19.85 8.60 1.35
CA PRO A 67 -20.54 8.14 0.13
C PRO A 67 -20.16 8.92 -1.12
N ASN A 68 -20.15 10.26 -1.04
CA ASN A 68 -19.81 11.14 -2.16
C ASN A 68 -18.37 10.96 -2.68
N ARG A 69 -17.48 10.42 -1.85
CA ARG A 69 -16.12 10.06 -2.25
C ARG A 69 -15.96 8.58 -2.54
N ARG A 70 -16.94 7.73 -2.21
CA ARG A 70 -16.85 6.26 -2.28
C ARG A 70 -15.71 5.69 -1.42
N HIS A 71 -15.57 6.19 -0.19
CA HIS A 71 -14.54 5.76 0.75
C HIS A 71 -15.11 5.51 2.14
N LEU A 72 -14.52 4.56 2.88
CA LEU A 72 -14.78 4.33 4.30
C LEU A 72 -13.50 3.89 5.02
N VAL A 73 -13.49 4.04 6.35
CA VAL A 73 -12.42 3.56 7.22
C VAL A 73 -12.96 2.42 8.07
N LEU A 74 -12.26 1.29 8.06
CA LEU A 74 -12.53 0.15 8.94
C LEU A 74 -11.47 0.07 10.03
N MET A 75 -11.87 -0.40 11.19
CA MET A 75 -11.00 -0.81 12.28
C MET A 75 -11.31 -2.26 12.65
N LEU A 76 -10.27 -3.08 12.65
CA LEU A 76 -10.29 -4.45 13.11
C LEU A 76 -9.57 -4.53 14.44
N THR A 77 -10.27 -4.98 15.48
CA THR A 77 -9.67 -5.38 16.75
C THR A 77 -9.69 -6.89 16.83
N ASP A 78 -8.51 -7.49 16.90
CA ASP A 78 -8.34 -8.90 17.19
C ASP A 78 -8.15 -9.07 18.70
N ARG A 79 -9.13 -9.67 19.36
CA ARG A 79 -9.07 -9.96 20.80
C ARG A 79 -8.62 -11.39 21.09
N GLY A 80 -7.90 -12.01 20.15
CA GLY A 80 -7.49 -13.41 20.12
C GLY A 80 -7.34 -14.09 21.49
N LEU A 81 -7.78 -15.35 21.54
CA LEU A 81 -7.78 -16.18 22.74
C LEU A 81 -6.39 -16.18 23.41
N THR A 82 -6.33 -15.55 24.59
CA THR A 82 -5.20 -15.59 25.54
C THR A 82 -3.84 -15.22 24.94
N GLY A 83 -3.62 -13.92 24.71
CA GLY A 83 -2.32 -13.33 24.37
C GLY A 83 -2.30 -11.81 24.65
N PRO A 84 -1.14 -11.12 24.56
CA PRO A 84 -1.09 -9.67 24.68
C PRO A 84 -1.97 -9.02 23.59
N ALA A 85 -2.75 -8.00 23.96
CA ALA A 85 -3.66 -7.31 23.05
C ALA A 85 -2.91 -6.79 21.83
N ILE A 86 -3.30 -7.25 20.64
CA ILE A 86 -2.76 -6.75 19.38
C ILE A 86 -3.36 -5.36 19.13
N PRO A 87 -2.55 -4.34 18.76
CA PRO A 87 -3.09 -3.04 18.38
C PRO A 87 -4.14 -3.18 17.27
N PRO A 88 -5.23 -2.39 17.33
CA PRO A 88 -6.27 -2.47 16.31
C PRO A 88 -5.71 -2.03 14.95
N ALA A 89 -5.90 -2.87 13.94
CA ALA A 89 -5.54 -2.58 12.57
C ALA A 89 -6.60 -1.69 11.92
N ARG A 90 -6.18 -0.77 11.06
CA ARG A 90 -7.09 0.13 10.33
C ARG A 90 -6.87 0.04 8.84
N PHE A 91 -7.96 0.19 8.10
CA PHE A 91 -7.96 0.08 6.65
C PHE A 91 -8.73 1.24 6.03
N LEU A 92 -8.17 1.83 4.98
CA LEU A 92 -8.91 2.67 4.06
C LEU A 92 -9.45 1.80 2.93
N CYS A 93 -10.76 1.73 2.81
CA CYS A 93 -11.44 1.15 1.67
C CYS A 93 -11.91 2.29 0.77
N GLY A 94 -11.64 2.22 -0.53
CA GLY A 94 -11.99 3.29 -1.44
C GLY A 94 -12.15 2.83 -2.87
N HIS A 95 -12.69 3.72 -3.71
CA HIS A 95 -12.70 3.58 -5.16
C HIS A 95 -11.77 4.63 -5.76
N ASP A 96 -10.77 4.21 -6.54
CA ASP A 96 -9.92 5.10 -7.33
C ASP A 96 -10.05 4.77 -8.81
N GLU A 97 -10.34 5.79 -9.61
CA GLU A 97 -10.64 5.72 -11.05
C GLU A 97 -11.67 4.67 -11.45
N ARG A 98 -11.23 3.42 -11.58
CA ARG A 98 -11.98 2.27 -12.12
C ARG A 98 -12.05 1.09 -11.16
N HIS A 99 -11.28 1.10 -10.09
CA HIS A 99 -11.08 -0.05 -9.23
C HIS A 99 -11.29 0.32 -7.77
N TRP A 100 -11.86 -0.60 -7.02
CA TRP A 100 -11.82 -0.56 -5.57
C TRP A 100 -10.39 -0.84 -5.10
N PHE A 101 -10.04 -0.35 -3.92
CA PHE A 101 -8.78 -0.65 -3.26
C PHE A 101 -8.98 -0.78 -1.75
N VAL A 102 -8.11 -1.57 -1.13
CA VAL A 102 -7.91 -1.62 0.31
C VAL A 102 -6.47 -1.21 0.61
N ALA A 103 -6.28 -0.29 1.55
CA ALA A 103 -4.97 0.15 1.99
C ALA A 103 -4.88 0.01 3.52
N SER A 104 -3.88 -0.72 4.01
CA SER A 104 -3.59 -0.81 5.44
C SER A 104 -2.97 0.50 5.92
N LEU A 105 -3.50 1.05 7.02
CA LEU A 105 -3.01 2.30 7.58
C LEU A 105 -1.87 2.04 8.58
N PRO A 106 -0.92 2.98 8.74
CA PRO A 106 0.10 2.94 9.79
C PRO A 106 -0.51 2.66 11.16
N GLU A 107 0.04 1.69 11.90
CA GLU A 107 -0.50 1.27 13.21
C GLU A 107 -0.44 2.42 14.23
N GLU A 108 0.60 3.25 14.13
CA GLU A 108 0.81 4.43 14.98
C GLU A 108 -0.19 5.54 14.68
N ALA A 109 -0.73 5.55 13.45
CA ALA A 109 -1.73 6.53 13.06
C ALA A 109 -3.08 6.11 13.68
N ARG A 110 -3.50 6.83 14.73
CA ARG A 110 -4.84 6.69 15.35
C ARG A 110 -5.94 7.30 14.48
N VAL A 111 -6.04 6.80 13.26
CA VAL A 111 -6.91 7.34 12.21
C VAL A 111 -8.35 6.97 12.46
N THR A 112 -9.25 7.95 12.38
CA THR A 112 -10.69 7.70 12.56
C THR A 112 -11.53 8.20 11.40
N THR A 113 -11.00 9.11 10.58
CA THR A 113 -11.71 9.67 9.43
C THR A 113 -11.06 9.30 8.11
N VAL A 114 -11.85 9.29 7.03
CA VAL A 114 -11.37 9.08 5.65
C VAL A 114 -10.31 10.10 5.28
N THR A 115 -10.49 11.37 5.68
CA THR A 115 -9.50 12.43 5.41
C THR A 115 -8.18 12.14 6.10
N GLN A 116 -8.19 11.81 7.39
CA GLN A 116 -6.97 11.46 8.12
C GLN A 116 -6.31 10.20 7.51
N ALA A 117 -7.09 9.22 7.06
CA ALA A 117 -6.57 8.00 6.42
C ALA A 117 -5.87 8.31 5.09
N MET A 118 -6.44 9.20 4.27
CA MET A 118 -5.79 9.67 3.05
C MET A 118 -4.49 10.44 3.34
N GLU A 119 -4.44 11.26 4.39
CA GLU A 119 -3.22 11.95 4.81
C GLU A 119 -2.15 10.98 5.36
N ALA A 120 -2.56 9.98 6.14
CA ALA A 120 -1.66 8.99 6.74
C ALA A 120 -0.97 8.09 5.70
N LEU A 121 -1.58 7.93 4.51
CA LEU A 121 -1.01 7.19 3.38
C LEU A 121 -0.02 8.01 2.54
N LYS A 122 0.16 9.30 2.83
CA LYS A 122 1.10 10.15 2.09
C LYS A 122 2.49 10.06 2.72
N PRO A 123 3.53 9.76 1.92
CA PRO A 123 4.91 9.91 2.34
C PRO A 123 5.21 11.32 2.83
N GLU A 124 6.18 11.42 3.73
CA GLU A 124 6.63 12.70 4.30
C GLU A 124 6.94 13.75 3.23
N LEU A 125 7.68 13.37 2.18
CA LEU A 125 8.01 14.27 1.07
C LEU A 125 6.79 14.76 0.29
N VAL A 126 5.72 13.96 0.22
CA VAL A 126 4.45 14.41 -0.38
C VAL A 126 3.85 15.48 0.51
N ARG A 127 3.72 15.25 1.82
CA ARG A 127 3.16 16.22 2.78
C ARG A 127 3.94 17.54 2.77
N GLN A 128 5.27 17.48 2.77
CA GLN A 128 6.14 18.65 2.63
C GLN A 128 5.93 19.40 1.31
N ALA A 129 5.73 18.69 0.20
CA ALA A 129 5.42 19.33 -1.08
C ALA A 129 4.05 20.04 -1.05
N GLN A 130 3.06 19.48 -0.36
CA GLN A 130 1.76 20.13 -0.19
C GLN A 130 1.85 21.41 0.63
N GLU A 131 2.65 21.39 1.69
CA GLU A 131 2.90 22.55 2.56
C GLU A 131 3.65 23.65 1.83
N ARG A 132 4.72 23.29 1.11
CA ARG A 132 5.53 24.23 0.32
C ARG A 132 4.70 25.01 -0.70
N VAL A 133 3.71 24.35 -1.30
CA VAL A 133 2.83 24.95 -2.32
C VAL A 133 1.61 25.63 -1.68
N GLY A 134 1.38 25.46 -0.38
CA GLY A 134 0.28 26.12 0.33
C GLY A 134 -1.11 25.57 -0.03
N LEU A 135 -1.23 24.26 -0.32
CA LEU A 135 -2.50 23.67 -0.76
C LEU A 135 -3.60 23.78 0.30
N ARG A 136 -4.80 24.18 -0.16
CA ARG A 136 -5.99 24.23 0.68
C ARG A 136 -6.46 22.82 1.08
N PRO A 137 -7.15 22.65 2.22
CA PRO A 137 -7.57 21.32 2.68
C PRO A 137 -8.37 20.50 1.67
N ASP A 138 -9.21 21.13 0.85
CA ASP A 138 -10.03 20.48 -0.18
C ASP A 138 -9.24 20.07 -1.44
N GLU A 139 -8.03 20.62 -1.62
CA GLU A 139 -7.12 20.30 -2.72
C GLU A 139 -6.15 19.17 -2.35
N ARG A 140 -5.85 19.04 -1.05
CA ARG A 140 -4.82 18.13 -0.55
C ARG A 140 -5.04 16.66 -0.90
N ASN A 141 -6.29 16.25 -1.05
CA ASN A 141 -6.66 14.86 -1.36
C ASN A 141 -7.18 14.68 -2.80
N ARG A 142 -7.06 15.72 -3.64
CA ARG A 142 -7.28 15.56 -5.07
C ARG A 142 -6.14 14.73 -5.64
N ARG A 143 -6.48 13.84 -6.57
CA ARG A 143 -5.53 12.93 -7.25
C ARG A 143 -4.43 13.68 -8.01
N ARG A 144 -4.73 14.88 -8.49
CA ARG A 144 -3.77 15.82 -9.07
C ARG A 144 -3.93 17.17 -8.39
N ASN A 145 -2.82 17.70 -7.89
CA ASN A 145 -2.72 19.06 -7.38
C ASN A 145 -1.30 19.57 -7.70
N ALA A 146 -0.97 20.78 -7.25
CA ALA A 146 0.33 21.37 -7.53
C ALA A 146 1.50 20.75 -6.72
N GLY A 147 1.21 19.98 -5.66
CA GLY A 147 2.22 19.26 -4.87
C GLY A 147 2.52 17.85 -5.39
N PHE A 148 1.56 17.18 -6.04
CA PHE A 148 1.75 15.84 -6.60
C PHE A 148 0.71 15.45 -7.67
N VAL A 149 1.07 14.42 -8.44
CA VAL A 149 0.14 13.57 -9.20
C VAL A 149 0.11 12.18 -8.57
N ARG A 150 -1.05 11.56 -8.38
CA ARG A 150 -1.21 10.20 -7.86
C ARG A 150 -1.78 9.27 -8.91
N GLN A 151 -1.27 8.03 -8.98
CA GLN A 151 -1.81 6.94 -9.78
C GLN A 151 -1.66 5.63 -9.02
N GLY A 152 -2.77 5.02 -8.58
CA GLY A 152 -2.74 3.82 -7.75
C GLY A 152 -2.01 4.07 -6.42
N GLU A 153 -0.96 3.29 -6.19
CA GLU A 153 -0.07 3.39 -5.02
C GLU A 153 1.03 4.45 -5.15
N TRP A 154 1.20 5.05 -6.33
CA TRP A 154 2.32 5.95 -6.63
C TRP A 154 1.94 7.42 -6.50
N PHE A 155 2.81 8.17 -5.82
CA PHE A 155 2.85 9.62 -5.84
C PHE A 155 4.04 10.09 -6.69
N PHE A 156 3.77 11.06 -7.57
CA PHE A 156 4.75 11.75 -8.40
C PHE A 156 4.83 13.20 -7.94
N VAL A 157 5.92 13.56 -7.26
CA VAL A 157 6.14 14.89 -6.70
C VAL A 157 7.05 15.67 -7.65
N PRO A 158 6.65 16.86 -8.17
CA PRO A 158 7.48 17.66 -9.06
C PRO A 158 8.85 17.97 -8.43
N ASP A 159 9.91 17.81 -9.22
CA ASP A 159 11.28 18.16 -8.84
C ASP A 159 11.90 19.07 -9.92
N PRO A 160 11.52 20.36 -9.96
CA PRO A 160 11.94 21.28 -11.02
C PRO A 160 13.43 21.61 -10.98
N GLY A 161 14.11 21.36 -9.86
CA GLY A 161 15.54 21.61 -9.68
C GLY A 161 16.42 20.40 -10.01
N PHE A 162 15.84 19.26 -10.37
CA PHE A 162 16.61 18.06 -10.65
C PHE A 162 17.43 18.18 -11.95
N ASP A 163 18.75 18.16 -11.81
CA ASP A 163 19.69 18.06 -12.91
C ASP A 163 20.11 16.60 -13.14
N ASN A 164 19.80 16.09 -14.34
CA ASN A 164 20.12 14.74 -14.76
C ASN A 164 21.32 14.67 -15.73
N ALA A 165 22.09 15.75 -15.91
CA ALA A 165 23.14 15.85 -16.93
C ALA A 165 24.19 14.72 -16.88
N ARG A 166 24.43 14.12 -15.71
CA ARG A 166 25.40 13.03 -15.51
C ARG A 166 24.76 11.68 -15.18
N LEU A 167 23.44 11.56 -15.27
CA LEU A 167 22.71 10.36 -14.88
C LEU A 167 22.10 9.67 -16.11
N PRO A 168 22.18 8.33 -16.20
CA PRO A 168 21.57 7.60 -17.29
C PRO A 168 20.05 7.74 -17.25
N VAL A 169 19.46 8.06 -18.40
CA VAL A 169 18.00 8.09 -18.58
C VAL A 169 17.58 6.77 -19.21
N HIS A 170 16.88 5.97 -18.44
CA HIS A 170 16.28 4.73 -18.87
C HIS A 170 14.92 4.99 -19.51
N ARG A 171 14.51 4.15 -20.46
CA ARG A 171 13.25 4.33 -21.21
C ARG A 171 12.37 3.10 -21.11
N ARG A 172 11.05 3.31 -21.01
CA ARG A 172 10.04 2.24 -20.92
C ARG A 172 10.27 1.30 -19.73
N GLU A 173 10.65 1.89 -18.60
CA GLU A 173 10.97 1.14 -17.39
C GLU A 173 9.71 0.79 -16.60
N PRO A 174 9.67 -0.39 -15.95
CA PRO A 174 8.61 -0.72 -15.01
C PRO A 174 8.87 -0.08 -13.63
N LEU A 175 7.82 0.46 -13.01
CA LEU A 175 7.72 0.73 -11.58
C LEU A 175 6.82 -0.34 -10.96
N ARG A 176 7.34 -1.08 -9.99
CA ARG A 176 6.62 -2.18 -9.35
C ARG A 176 6.85 -2.19 -7.85
N ARG A 177 5.78 -2.38 -7.09
CA ARG A 177 5.84 -2.71 -5.67
C ARG A 177 5.02 -3.98 -5.45
N GLY A 178 5.65 -4.98 -4.83
CA GLY A 178 5.04 -6.30 -4.64
C GLY A 178 4.78 -7.05 -5.95
N ARG A 179 3.64 -7.75 -6.04
CA ARG A 179 3.33 -8.68 -7.13
C ARG A 179 2.40 -8.13 -8.22
N GLY A 180 1.92 -6.89 -8.08
CA GLY A 180 1.00 -6.26 -9.04
C GLY A 180 1.59 -6.05 -10.44
N LYS A 181 0.72 -5.66 -11.38
CA LYS A 181 1.15 -5.22 -12.73
C LYS A 181 1.98 -3.94 -12.58
N PRO A 182 3.09 -3.80 -13.32
CA PRO A 182 3.93 -2.62 -13.21
C PRO A 182 3.28 -1.43 -13.89
N HIS A 183 3.56 -0.23 -13.37
CA HIS A 183 3.39 0.99 -14.15
C HIS A 183 4.57 1.11 -15.11
N VAL A 184 4.33 1.45 -16.37
CA VAL A 184 5.41 1.64 -17.35
C VAL A 184 5.59 3.13 -17.62
N VAL A 185 6.80 3.62 -17.38
CA VAL A 185 7.15 5.04 -17.54
C VAL A 185 7.96 5.28 -18.80
N ASP A 186 7.72 6.42 -19.46
CA ASP A 186 8.47 6.79 -20.67
C ASP A 186 9.96 6.97 -20.39
N GLU A 187 10.31 7.73 -19.35
CA GLU A 187 11.69 8.03 -18.96
C GLU A 187 11.87 7.95 -17.45
N LEU A 188 13.00 7.38 -17.01
CA LEU A 188 13.31 7.11 -15.61
C LEU A 188 14.80 7.32 -15.32
N VAL A 189 15.11 7.95 -14.19
CA VAL A 189 16.45 8.05 -13.62
C VAL A 189 16.45 7.42 -12.22
N ARG A 190 17.47 6.60 -11.94
CA ARG A 190 17.76 6.02 -10.63
C ARG A 190 19.05 6.60 -10.09
N THR A 191 19.04 6.98 -8.81
CA THR A 191 20.26 7.42 -8.12
C THR A 191 20.21 7.08 -6.63
N GLY A 192 21.38 6.79 -6.06
CA GLY A 192 21.51 6.38 -4.66
C GLY A 192 20.86 5.03 -4.35
N GLY A 193 20.47 4.87 -3.09
CA GLY A 193 19.97 3.60 -2.54
C GLY A 193 21.09 2.68 -2.02
N GLU A 194 20.69 1.60 -1.38
CA GLU A 194 21.59 0.60 -0.80
C GLU A 194 21.45 -0.73 -1.54
N ILE A 195 22.56 -1.34 -1.96
CA ILE A 195 22.54 -2.68 -2.56
C ILE A 195 22.06 -3.67 -1.51
N VAL A 196 21.01 -4.41 -1.86
CA VAL A 196 20.44 -5.46 -1.01
C VAL A 196 20.26 -6.77 -1.76
N TYR A 197 20.28 -7.85 -0.99
CA TYR A 197 20.01 -9.21 -1.43
C TYR A 197 18.68 -9.65 -0.85
N PHE A 198 17.73 -10.04 -1.69
CA PHE A 198 16.38 -10.42 -1.27
C PHE A 198 15.94 -11.76 -1.85
N ASN A 199 14.97 -12.38 -1.19
CA ASN A 199 14.27 -13.57 -1.65
C ASN A 199 12.86 -13.63 -1.03
N SER A 200 12.12 -14.72 -1.24
CA SER A 200 10.75 -14.87 -0.72
C SER A 200 10.63 -14.77 0.81
N ARG A 201 11.70 -15.13 1.55
CA ARG A 201 11.82 -15.06 3.00
C ARG A 201 12.27 -13.69 3.50
N PHE A 202 13.20 -13.04 2.81
CA PHE A 202 13.75 -11.73 3.15
C PHE A 202 13.33 -10.67 2.14
N ARG A 203 12.04 -10.28 2.17
CA ARG A 203 11.44 -9.40 1.16
C ARG A 203 11.92 -7.95 1.21
N ASP A 204 12.36 -7.47 2.37
CA ASP A 204 12.91 -6.11 2.55
C ASP A 204 14.39 -6.00 2.14
N GLY A 205 14.99 -7.11 1.72
CA GLY A 205 16.39 -7.21 1.37
C GLY A 205 17.34 -7.11 2.57
N LEU A 206 18.42 -7.88 2.50
CA LEU A 206 19.53 -7.84 3.42
C LEU A 206 20.69 -7.09 2.78
N THR A 207 21.33 -6.22 3.55
CA THR A 207 22.62 -5.66 3.17
C THR A 207 23.63 -6.81 3.06
N GLU A 208 24.71 -6.61 2.31
CA GLU A 208 25.75 -7.64 2.16
C GLU A 208 26.28 -8.12 3.53
N ARG A 209 26.51 -7.18 4.47
CA ARG A 209 26.92 -7.49 5.84
C ARG A 209 25.91 -8.39 6.55
N ARG A 210 24.62 -8.07 6.50
CA ARG A 210 23.56 -8.87 7.14
C ARG A 210 23.40 -10.24 6.49
N LEU A 211 23.58 -10.34 5.17
CA LEU A 211 23.56 -11.63 4.49
C LEU A 211 24.74 -12.51 4.91
N ARG A 212 25.94 -11.94 5.08
CA ARG A 212 27.11 -12.66 5.63
C ARG A 212 26.85 -13.17 7.05
N GLU A 213 26.30 -12.32 7.92
CA GLU A 213 25.93 -12.70 9.30
C GLU A 213 24.88 -13.81 9.34
N LEU A 214 23.86 -13.73 8.47
CA LEU A 214 22.86 -14.78 8.34
C LEU A 214 23.51 -16.11 7.92
N ARG A 215 24.35 -16.09 6.88
CA ARG A 215 25.05 -17.28 6.38
C ARG A 215 25.95 -17.92 7.44
N ALA A 216 26.57 -17.12 8.30
CA ALA A 216 27.41 -17.61 9.40
C ALA A 216 26.59 -18.27 10.52
N ARG A 217 25.40 -17.73 10.84
CA ARG A 217 24.54 -18.23 11.92
C ARG A 217 23.64 -19.39 11.50
N ASP A 218 23.13 -19.34 10.28
CA ASP A 218 22.24 -20.34 9.71
C ASP A 218 22.57 -20.52 8.21
N PRO A 219 23.49 -21.44 7.89
CA PRO A 219 23.88 -21.72 6.52
C PRO A 219 22.69 -22.11 5.62
N ARG A 220 21.65 -22.75 6.17
CA ARG A 220 20.46 -23.15 5.41
C ARG A 220 19.58 -21.95 5.07
N ALA A 221 19.39 -21.00 6.00
CA ALA A 221 18.68 -19.75 5.69
C ALA A 221 19.44 -18.86 4.70
N GLY A 222 20.77 -18.97 4.68
CA GLY A 222 21.64 -18.30 3.71
C GLY A 222 21.67 -18.94 2.33
N GLN A 223 21.16 -20.17 2.18
CA GLN A 223 21.03 -20.90 0.91
C GLN A 223 19.67 -20.63 0.26
N GLY A 224 19.67 -20.33 -1.03
CA GLY A 224 18.46 -20.03 -1.80
C GLY A 224 18.73 -19.10 -2.98
N PRO A 225 17.77 -18.93 -3.91
CA PRO A 225 17.92 -18.00 -5.02
C PRO A 225 17.82 -16.56 -4.49
N TRP A 226 18.99 -15.96 -4.24
CA TRP A 226 19.10 -14.55 -3.88
C TRP A 226 19.08 -13.69 -5.14
N GLN A 227 18.28 -12.65 -5.12
CA GLN A 227 18.27 -11.60 -6.14
C GLN A 227 18.97 -10.37 -5.58
N VAL A 228 19.67 -9.64 -6.43
CA VAL A 228 20.28 -8.35 -6.09
C VAL A 228 19.35 -7.24 -6.56
N GLY A 229 19.14 -6.24 -5.71
CA GLY A 229 18.37 -5.05 -6.06
C GLY A 229 18.88 -3.84 -5.29
N THR A 230 18.32 -2.68 -5.60
CA THR A 230 18.63 -1.44 -4.89
C THR A 230 17.47 -1.09 -3.98
N ARG A 231 17.73 -0.99 -2.67
CA ARG A 231 16.72 -0.58 -1.68
C ARG A 231 16.72 0.93 -1.51
N ASN A 232 15.52 1.50 -1.49
CA ASN A 232 15.28 2.94 -1.33
C ASN A 232 16.09 3.84 -2.28
N PRO A 233 16.24 3.51 -3.59
CA PRO A 233 16.81 4.46 -4.53
C PRO A 233 15.91 5.69 -4.66
N VAL A 234 16.51 6.84 -4.99
CA VAL A 234 15.73 7.96 -5.51
C VAL A 234 15.42 7.65 -6.96
N VAL A 235 14.12 7.51 -7.25
CA VAL A 235 13.61 7.32 -8.60
C VAL A 235 12.91 8.60 -9.05
N LEU A 236 13.32 9.12 -10.20
CA LEU A 236 12.64 10.22 -10.87
C LEU A 236 12.14 9.78 -12.24
N VAL A 237 10.98 10.28 -12.63
CA VAL A 237 10.33 9.94 -13.91
C VAL A 237 9.79 11.19 -14.58
N ARG A 238 9.64 11.13 -15.91
CA ARG A 238 8.95 12.16 -16.71
C ARG A 238 8.22 11.54 -17.90
N GLY A 239 7.36 12.33 -18.53
CA GLY A 239 6.57 11.85 -19.67
C GLY A 239 5.34 11.07 -19.23
N ARG A 240 4.96 10.02 -19.98
CA ARG A 240 3.75 9.24 -19.69
C ARG A 240 4.02 8.13 -18.70
N VAL A 241 3.08 7.95 -17.75
CA VAL A 241 3.01 6.78 -16.87
C VAL A 241 1.74 6.01 -17.20
N ARG A 242 1.93 4.77 -17.66
CA ARG A 242 0.85 3.89 -18.14
C ARG A 242 0.65 2.73 -17.17
N HIS A 243 -0.60 2.40 -16.92
CA HIS A 243 -0.99 1.19 -16.20
C HIS A 243 -2.29 0.66 -16.80
N PRO A 244 -2.48 -0.66 -16.97
CA PRO A 244 -3.70 -1.21 -17.57
C PRO A 244 -4.98 -0.82 -16.82
N ASP A 245 -4.86 -0.69 -15.50
CA ASP A 245 -6.00 -0.48 -14.60
C ASP A 245 -6.20 1.02 -14.27
N HIS A 246 -5.32 1.91 -14.76
CA HIS A 246 -5.38 3.35 -14.47
C HIS A 246 -5.30 4.22 -15.72
N ARG A 247 -5.89 5.42 -15.66
CA ARG A 247 -5.75 6.40 -16.75
C ARG A 247 -4.29 6.83 -16.84
N THR A 248 -3.74 6.85 -18.05
CA THR A 248 -2.38 7.36 -18.29
C THR A 248 -2.26 8.79 -17.78
N VAL A 249 -1.21 9.05 -16.98
CA VAL A 249 -0.86 10.40 -16.54
C VAL A 249 0.33 10.92 -17.34
N VAL A 250 0.39 12.23 -17.54
CA VAL A 250 1.49 12.92 -18.21
C VAL A 250 2.15 13.86 -17.22
N LEU A 251 3.46 13.67 -17.02
CA LEU A 251 4.28 14.40 -16.07
C LEU A 251 5.16 15.40 -16.82
N ALA A 252 4.94 16.69 -16.54
CA ALA A 252 5.69 17.79 -17.13
C ALA A 252 6.97 18.03 -16.33
N GLY A 253 8.13 17.65 -16.89
CA GLY A 253 9.40 17.67 -16.16
C GLY A 253 9.59 16.49 -15.22
N TRP A 254 10.70 16.48 -14.49
CA TRP A 254 11.06 15.38 -13.59
C TRP A 254 10.21 15.39 -12.32
N HIS A 255 9.74 14.20 -11.94
CA HIS A 255 8.99 13.99 -10.72
C HIS A 255 9.60 12.86 -9.92
N ARG A 256 9.82 13.08 -8.62
CA ARG A 256 10.22 12.02 -7.70
C ARG A 256 9.06 11.05 -7.47
N VAL A 257 9.37 9.76 -7.59
CA VAL A 257 8.42 8.65 -7.38
C VAL A 257 8.48 8.21 -5.93
N LEU A 258 7.31 8.14 -5.29
CA LEU A 258 7.17 7.69 -3.92
C LEU A 258 5.97 6.73 -3.83
N PRO A 259 6.14 5.50 -3.33
CA PRO A 259 5.00 4.64 -3.00
C PRO A 259 4.27 5.22 -1.78
N ASN A 260 2.99 4.91 -1.63
CA ASN A 260 2.23 5.24 -0.43
C ASN A 260 2.80 4.58 0.83
N THR A 261 2.45 5.09 2.00
CA THR A 261 2.92 4.61 3.31
C THR A 261 2.06 3.50 3.90
N GLU A 262 1.53 2.61 3.06
CA GLU A 262 0.79 1.45 3.57
C GLU A 262 1.65 0.60 4.51
N SER A 263 1.08 0.25 5.67
CA SER A 263 1.62 -0.84 6.49
C SER A 263 1.54 -2.13 5.70
N ALA A 264 2.55 -2.98 5.79
CA ALA A 264 2.31 -4.35 5.36
C ALA A 264 1.26 -4.97 6.31
N VAL A 265 0.47 -5.90 5.77
CA VAL A 265 -0.60 -6.62 6.49
C VAL A 265 -0.12 -7.04 7.90
N VAL A 266 -1.01 -6.99 8.90
CA VAL A 266 -0.78 -7.42 10.31
C VAL A 266 0.29 -8.52 10.39
N GLY A 267 1.46 -8.19 10.95
CA GLY A 267 2.60 -9.10 11.08
C GLY A 267 3.69 -9.02 9.99
N GLN A 268 3.62 -8.08 9.05
CA GLN A 268 4.71 -7.77 8.12
C GLN A 268 5.21 -6.33 8.34
N ARG A 269 6.53 -6.13 8.25
CA ARG A 269 7.13 -4.78 8.20
C ARG A 269 6.80 -4.12 6.86
N ALA A 270 6.66 -2.79 6.85
CA ALA A 270 6.49 -2.02 5.63
C ALA A 270 7.53 -2.43 4.58
N LEU A 271 7.06 -2.95 3.44
CA LEU A 271 7.95 -3.45 2.39
C LEU A 271 8.76 -2.29 1.83
N ALA A 272 10.09 -2.39 1.96
CA ALA A 272 10.98 -1.42 1.33
C ALA A 272 10.80 -1.44 -0.19
N PHE A 273 10.87 -0.27 -0.84
CA PHE A 273 10.93 -0.22 -2.29
C PHE A 273 12.29 -0.78 -2.72
N ILE A 274 12.25 -1.96 -3.34
CA ILE A 274 13.41 -2.60 -3.96
C ILE A 274 13.17 -2.57 -5.45
N ASP A 275 14.09 -1.93 -6.15
CA ASP A 275 14.17 -1.90 -7.60
C ASP A 275 15.11 -3.00 -8.12
#